data_AF-A0A6I9W8F6-F1
#
_entry.id   AF-A0A6I9W8F6-F1
#
_cell.length_a   1.000
_cell.length_b   1.000
_cell.length_c   1.000
_cell.angle_alpha   90.00
_cell.angle_beta   90.00
_cell.angle_gamma   90.00
#
_symmetry.space_group_name_H-M   'P 1'
#
loop_
_entity.id
_entity.type
_entity.pdbx_description
1 polymer ?
#
loop_
_entity_poly.entity_id
_entity_poly.type
_entity_poly.pdbx_seq_one_letter_code
_entity_poly.pdbx_strand_id
1 'polypeptide(L)'
;MFQGYFRKGEVELKLSSYNEALESYNKALSLQPNEPKILEAMNKASRSLIKDRRADQQIPWLGAGVGIILGVTVVIADYVFTNKPTLTHPLLMALLTMSVAMIGFGIAKGLRYFLKHQRKSILMGDFPLGLYLLETNELDDVYVKESIDTKKKIR
;
A
#
# COMPACT_ATOMS: atom_id res chain seq x y z
N MET A 1 -6.61 3.11 27.83
CA MET A 1 -7.77 2.25 27.52
C MET A 1 -7.54 1.57 26.17
N PHE A 2 -7.52 0.23 26.09
CA PHE A 2 -7.21 -0.50 24.83
C PHE A 2 -8.26 -0.29 23.72
N GLN A 3 -9.51 0.04 24.11
CA GLN A 3 -10.63 0.25 23.18
C GLN A 3 -10.39 1.38 22.17
N GLY A 4 -9.62 2.41 22.54
CA GLY A 4 -9.26 3.49 21.62
C GLY A 4 -8.37 3.02 20.48
N TYR A 5 -7.32 2.25 20.80
CA TYR A 5 -6.42 1.65 19.81
C TYR A 5 -7.13 0.62 18.93
N PHE A 6 -8.06 -0.17 19.50
CA PHE A 6 -8.87 -1.11 18.74
C PHE A 6 -9.76 -0.40 17.70
N ARG A 7 -10.49 0.64 18.11
CA ARG A 7 -11.32 1.45 17.19
C ARG A 7 -10.49 2.14 16.11
N LYS A 8 -9.32 2.66 16.48
CA LYS A 8 -8.37 3.26 15.52
C LYS A 8 -7.94 2.23 14.47
N GLY A 9 -7.54 1.04 14.90
CA GLY A 9 -7.18 -0.06 14.00
C GLY A 9 -8.34 -0.50 13.09
N GLU A 10 -9.59 -0.47 13.59
CA GLU A 10 -10.77 -0.78 12.76
C GLU A 10 -11.00 0.26 11.66
N VAL A 11 -10.80 1.54 11.97
CA VAL A 11 -10.89 2.64 11.00
C VAL A 11 -9.78 2.50 9.96
N GLU A 12 -8.53 2.27 10.39
CA GLU A 12 -7.39 2.06 9.50
C GLU A 12 -7.57 0.83 8.58
N LEU A 13 -8.18 -0.24 9.09
CA LEU A 13 -8.51 -1.44 8.30
C LEU A 13 -9.54 -1.13 7.21
N LYS A 14 -10.57 -0.33 7.51
CA LYS A 14 -11.56 0.13 6.52
C LYS A 14 -10.96 1.04 5.46
N LEU A 15 -9.89 1.76 5.80
CA LEU A 15 -9.19 2.70 4.91
C LEU A 15 -8.14 2.02 4.01
N SER A 16 -8.03 0.67 4.07
CA SER A 16 -7.01 -0.13 3.39
C SER A 16 -5.57 0.15 3.85
N SER A 17 -5.41 0.82 4.99
CA SER A 17 -4.12 1.07 5.66
C SER A 17 -3.78 -0.09 6.59
N TYR A 18 -3.56 -1.26 5.99
CA TYR A 18 -3.41 -2.51 6.76
C TYR A 18 -2.14 -2.55 7.62
N ASN A 19 -1.06 -1.85 7.23
CA ASN A 19 0.17 -1.80 8.03
C ASN A 19 -0.04 -1.00 9.32
N GLU A 20 -0.62 0.20 9.18
CA GLU A 20 -0.93 1.08 10.30
C GLU A 20 -1.96 0.44 11.24
N ALA A 21 -2.98 -0.22 10.69
CA ALA A 21 -3.97 -0.97 11.47
C ALA A 21 -3.32 -2.05 12.34
N LEU A 22 -2.34 -2.78 11.81
CA LEU A 22 -1.62 -3.82 12.55
C LEU A 22 -0.77 -3.23 13.68
N GLU A 23 -0.15 -2.05 13.49
CA GLU A 23 0.55 -1.35 14.57
C GLU A 23 -0.41 -0.90 15.67
N SER A 24 -1.56 -0.33 15.32
CA SER A 24 -2.60 0.06 16.28
C SER A 24 -3.12 -1.15 17.07
N TYR A 25 -3.35 -2.29 16.42
CA TYR A 25 -3.75 -3.51 17.11
C TYR A 25 -2.63 -4.12 17.97
N ASN A 26 -1.37 -4.06 17.53
CA ASN A 26 -0.23 -4.48 18.35
C ASN A 26 -0.15 -3.68 19.66
N LYS A 27 -0.36 -2.36 19.60
CA LYS A 27 -0.45 -1.51 20.80
C LYS A 27 -1.65 -1.87 21.67
N ALA A 28 -2.80 -2.19 21.07
CA ALA A 28 -3.97 -2.66 21.82
C ALA A 28 -3.68 -4.00 22.53
N LEU A 29 -2.95 -4.91 21.87
CA LEU A 29 -2.57 -6.22 22.40
C LEU A 29 -1.54 -6.11 23.53
N SER A 30 -0.59 -5.17 23.46
CA SER A 30 0.37 -4.93 24.55
C SER A 30 -0.30 -4.39 25.81
N LEU A 31 -1.39 -3.62 25.65
CA LEU A 31 -2.20 -3.12 26.77
C LEU A 31 -3.10 -4.21 27.37
N GLN A 32 -3.66 -5.10 26.53
CA GLN A 32 -4.50 -6.21 26.99
C GLN A 32 -4.18 -7.49 26.19
N PRO A 33 -3.22 -8.31 26.65
CA PRO A 33 -2.79 -9.51 25.94
C PRO A 33 -3.82 -10.65 25.96
N ASN A 34 -4.87 -10.53 26.77
CA ASN A 34 -5.87 -11.59 26.99
C ASN A 34 -7.17 -11.39 26.19
N GLU A 35 -7.19 -10.52 25.18
CA GLU A 35 -8.39 -10.24 24.39
C GLU A 35 -8.34 -10.95 23.01
N PRO A 36 -9.11 -12.04 22.80
CA PRO A 36 -9.09 -12.79 21.55
C PRO A 36 -9.62 -11.97 20.36
N LYS A 37 -10.48 -10.96 20.60
CA LYS A 37 -11.01 -10.08 19.56
C LYS A 37 -9.93 -9.29 18.83
N ILE A 38 -8.89 -8.85 19.55
CA ILE A 38 -7.78 -8.08 18.95
C ILE A 38 -6.98 -8.98 18.02
N LEU A 39 -6.68 -10.20 18.47
CA LEU A 39 -5.97 -11.20 17.67
C LEU A 39 -6.74 -11.58 16.40
N GLU A 40 -8.07 -11.73 16.49
CA GLU A 40 -8.93 -12.00 15.35
C GLU A 40 -8.92 -10.85 14.34
N ALA A 41 -9.01 -9.60 14.82
CA ALA A 41 -8.92 -8.40 14.00
C ALA A 41 -7.55 -8.25 13.30
N MET A 42 -6.45 -8.55 14.00
CA MET A 42 -5.10 -8.59 13.42
C MET A 42 -4.97 -9.63 12.32
N ASN A 43 -5.47 -10.84 12.56
CA ASN A 43 -5.45 -11.91 11.55
C ASN A 43 -6.25 -11.51 10.30
N LYS A 44 -7.39 -10.85 10.48
CA LYS A 44 -8.19 -10.29 9.38
C LYS A 44 -7.44 -9.19 8.62
N ALA A 45 -6.76 -8.30 9.33
CA ALA A 45 -5.93 -7.24 8.73
C ALA A 45 -4.77 -7.82 7.92
N SER A 46 -4.01 -8.77 8.49
CA SER A 46 -2.89 -9.44 7.82
C SER A 46 -3.33 -10.21 6.57
N ARG A 47 -4.46 -10.92 6.63
CA ARG A 47 -5.02 -11.60 5.44
C ARG A 47 -5.38 -10.61 4.34
N SER A 48 -5.93 -9.44 4.71
CA SER A 48 -6.30 -8.40 3.75
C SER A 48 -5.07 -7.73 3.13
N LEU A 49 -4.02 -7.49 3.92
CA LEU A 49 -2.72 -6.99 3.46
C LEU A 49 -2.09 -7.92 2.42
N ILE A 50 -2.10 -9.24 2.69
CA ILE A 50 -1.52 -10.22 1.75
C ILE A 50 -2.31 -10.23 0.44
N LYS A 51 -3.65 -10.15 0.50
CA LYS A 51 -4.49 -10.07 -0.71
C LYS A 51 -4.18 -8.80 -1.51
N ASP A 52 -4.10 -7.65 -0.85
CA ASP A 52 -3.78 -6.37 -1.50
C ASP A 52 -2.38 -6.39 -2.12
N ARG A 53 -1.39 -6.95 -1.40
CA ARG A 53 -0.02 -7.13 -1.91
C ARG A 53 0.04 -8.06 -3.13
N ARG A 54 -0.76 -9.13 -3.15
CA ARG A 54 -0.85 -10.03 -4.31
C ARG A 54 -1.50 -9.33 -5.51
N ALA A 55 -2.55 -8.54 -5.28
CA ALA A 55 -3.15 -7.72 -6.32
C ALA A 55 -2.12 -6.71 -6.88
N ASP A 56 -1.36 -6.05 -6.00
CA ASP A 56 -0.24 -5.18 -6.37
C ASP A 56 0.80 -5.88 -7.24
N GLN A 57 1.12 -7.15 -6.95
CA GLN A 57 2.09 -7.94 -7.70
C GLN A 57 1.57 -8.54 -9.02
N GLN A 58 0.27 -8.76 -9.16
CA GLN A 58 -0.32 -9.33 -10.38
C GLN A 58 -0.57 -8.29 -11.48
N ILE A 59 -0.87 -7.05 -11.10
CA ILE A 59 -1.16 -5.94 -12.03
C ILE A 59 -0.03 -5.66 -13.06
N PRO A 60 1.27 -5.77 -12.72
CA PRO A 60 2.36 -5.63 -13.68
C PRO A 60 2.32 -6.62 -14.85
N TRP A 61 1.91 -7.87 -14.62
CA TRP A 61 1.97 -8.91 -15.65
C TRP A 61 0.85 -8.74 -16.70
N LEU A 62 -0.33 -8.33 -16.24
CA LEU A 62 -1.46 -8.02 -17.12
C LEU A 62 -1.16 -6.79 -18.00
N GLY A 63 -0.53 -5.76 -17.43
CA GLY A 63 -0.13 -4.56 -18.19
C GLY A 63 0.92 -4.84 -19.26
N ALA A 64 1.89 -5.70 -18.96
CA ALA A 64 2.91 -6.12 -19.93
C ALA A 64 2.30 -6.89 -21.11
N GLY A 65 1.39 -7.84 -20.83
CA GLY A 65 0.70 -8.61 -21.88
C GLY A 65 -0.15 -7.75 -22.81
N VAL A 66 -0.94 -6.83 -22.26
CA VAL A 66 -1.79 -5.91 -23.05
C VAL A 66 -0.94 -4.95 -23.90
N GLY A 67 0.17 -4.44 -23.36
CA GLY A 67 1.07 -3.55 -24.09
C GLY A 67 1.75 -4.23 -25.28
N ILE A 68 2.16 -5.50 -25.13
CA ILE A 68 2.73 -6.29 -26.23
C ILE A 68 1.70 -6.50 -27.34
N ILE A 69 0.46 -6.87 -27.01
CA ILE A 69 -0.60 -7.12 -28.00
C ILE A 69 -0.92 -5.83 -28.79
N LEU A 70 -1.07 -4.70 -28.09
CA LEU A 70 -1.30 -3.41 -28.74
C LEU A 70 -0.11 -2.99 -29.62
N GLY A 71 1.12 -3.20 -29.14
CA GLY A 71 2.33 -2.94 -29.92
C GLY A 71 2.39 -3.73 -31.22
N VAL A 72 2.10 -5.04 -31.15
CA VAL A 72 2.06 -5.92 -32.34
C VAL A 72 0.95 -5.50 -33.30
N THR A 73 -0.24 -5.16 -32.79
CA THR A 73 -1.39 -4.74 -33.62
C THR A 73 -1.08 -3.45 -34.40
N VAL A 74 -0.42 -2.48 -33.76
CA VAL A 74 -0.02 -1.21 -34.42
C VAL A 74 1.00 -1.45 -35.52
N VAL A 75 2.00 -2.32 -35.30
CA VAL A 75 3.01 -2.67 -36.32
C VAL A 75 2.37 -3.33 -37.53
N ILE A 76 1.43 -4.26 -37.31
CA ILE A 76 0.71 -4.94 -38.39
C ILE A 76 -0.15 -3.93 -39.18
N ALA A 77 -0.85 -3.02 -38.49
CA ALA A 77 -1.66 -2.00 -39.16
C ALA A 77 -0.80 -1.07 -40.03
N ASP A 78 0.34 -0.61 -39.51
CA ASP A 78 1.29 0.26 -40.24
C ASP A 78 1.91 -0.45 -41.45
N TYR A 79 2.22 -1.75 -41.31
CA TYR A 79 2.70 -2.62 -42.40
C TYR A 79 1.65 -2.80 -43.51
N VAL A 80 0.37 -2.95 -43.15
CA VAL A 80 -0.73 -3.15 -44.10
C VAL A 80 -1.13 -1.85 -44.83
N PHE A 81 -0.97 -0.69 -44.20
CA PHE A 81 -1.46 0.59 -44.73
C PHE A 81 -0.45 1.35 -45.62
N THR A 82 0.86 1.12 -45.48
CA THR A 82 1.89 1.93 -46.18
C THR A 82 2.45 1.22 -47.42
N ASN A 83 2.05 1.68 -48.62
CA ASN A 83 2.47 1.13 -49.92
C ASN A 83 3.93 1.46 -50.35
N LYS A 84 4.74 2.10 -49.50
CA LYS A 84 6.20 2.28 -49.69
C LYS A 84 6.87 2.16 -48.32
N PRO A 85 7.66 1.12 -48.04
CA PRO A 85 8.23 0.91 -46.72
C PRO A 85 9.31 1.97 -46.44
N THR A 86 8.94 3.09 -45.84
CA THR A 86 9.90 4.17 -45.47
C THR A 86 10.71 3.82 -44.22
N LEU A 87 10.38 2.72 -43.54
CA LEU A 87 11.08 2.18 -42.37
C LEU A 87 11.80 0.89 -42.74
N THR A 88 12.95 1.01 -43.40
CA THR A 88 13.84 -0.10 -43.77
C THR A 88 14.47 -0.80 -42.57
N HIS A 89 14.32 -0.26 -41.36
CA HIS A 89 15.00 -0.75 -40.15
C HIS A 89 14.01 -1.27 -39.09
N PRO A 90 13.89 -2.60 -38.90
CA PRO A 90 12.98 -3.20 -37.92
C PRO A 90 13.26 -2.78 -36.47
N LEU A 91 14.47 -2.29 -36.17
CA LEU A 91 14.84 -1.72 -34.88
C LEU A 91 14.04 -0.45 -34.53
N LEU A 92 13.72 0.41 -35.50
CA LEU A 92 12.99 1.66 -35.23
C LEU A 92 11.53 1.39 -34.86
N MET A 93 10.89 0.42 -35.53
CA MET A 93 9.53 -0.02 -35.20
C MET A 93 9.48 -0.64 -33.79
N ALA A 94 10.47 -1.46 -33.43
CA ALA A 94 10.57 -1.99 -32.07
C ALA A 94 10.74 -0.88 -31.02
N LEU A 95 11.50 0.18 -31.33
CA LEU A 95 11.74 1.29 -30.41
C LEU A 95 10.45 2.10 -30.17
N LEU A 96 9.65 2.36 -31.20
CA LEU A 96 8.36 3.06 -31.07
C LEU A 96 7.33 2.27 -30.25
N THR A 97 7.20 0.97 -30.48
CA THR A 97 6.28 0.12 -29.70
C THR A 97 6.69 0.04 -28.23
N MET A 98 8.00 -0.05 -27.96
CA MET A 98 8.54 0.01 -26.61
C MET A 98 8.26 1.37 -25.94
N SER A 99 8.36 2.48 -26.66
CA SER A 99 8.06 3.82 -26.12
C SER A 99 6.58 3.96 -25.73
N VAL A 100 5.65 3.50 -26.56
CA VAL A 100 4.20 3.57 -26.27
C VAL A 100 3.83 2.67 -25.09
N ALA A 101 4.39 1.46 -25.01
CA ALA A 101 4.19 0.56 -23.87
C ALA A 101 4.76 1.14 -22.57
N MET A 102 5.93 1.78 -22.63
CA MET A 102 6.58 2.42 -21.48
C MET A 102 5.77 3.61 -20.94
N ILE A 103 5.18 4.42 -21.82
CA ILE A 103 4.29 5.53 -21.46
C ILE A 103 3.01 5.01 -20.83
N GLY A 104 2.36 3.99 -21.42
CA GLY A 104 1.15 3.38 -20.87
C GLY A 104 1.35 2.77 -19.48
N PHE A 105 2.46 2.04 -19.29
CA PHE A 105 2.85 1.51 -17.99
C PHE A 105 3.17 2.62 -16.98
N GLY A 106 3.87 3.67 -17.41
CA GLY A 106 4.19 4.84 -16.60
C GLY A 106 2.95 5.58 -16.11
N ILE A 107 1.97 5.81 -16.99
CA ILE A 107 0.70 6.48 -16.64
C ILE A 107 -0.13 5.61 -15.69
N ALA A 108 -0.27 4.31 -15.95
CA ALA A 108 -1.02 3.41 -15.07
C ALA A 108 -0.40 3.32 -13.67
N LYS A 109 0.92 3.18 -13.58
CA LYS A 109 1.65 3.14 -12.30
C LYS A 109 1.63 4.51 -11.61
N GLY A 110 1.73 5.60 -12.38
CA GLY A 110 1.66 6.98 -11.91
C GLY A 110 0.31 7.33 -11.32
N LEU A 111 -0.80 7.03 -12.00
CA LEU A 111 -2.16 7.24 -11.49
C LEU A 111 -2.41 6.45 -10.21
N ARG A 112 -1.94 5.20 -10.16
CA ARG A 112 -2.05 4.36 -8.96
C ARG A 112 -1.21 4.88 -7.80
N TYR A 113 0.01 5.33 -8.08
CA TYR A 113 0.88 5.96 -7.10
C TYR A 113 0.27 7.25 -6.56
N PHE A 114 -0.28 8.09 -7.45
CA PHE A 114 -0.94 9.35 -7.09
C PHE A 114 -2.18 9.12 -6.22
N LEU A 115 -3.04 8.16 -6.56
CA LEU A 115 -4.21 7.79 -5.75
C LEU A 115 -3.82 7.24 -4.37
N LYS A 116 -2.74 6.45 -4.29
CA LYS A 116 -2.21 5.92 -3.03
C LYS A 116 -1.61 7.04 -2.16
N HIS A 117 -0.96 8.02 -2.79
CA HIS A 117 -0.38 9.18 -2.10
C HIS A 117 -1.46 10.13 -1.57
N GLN A 118 -2.49 10.41 -2.38
CA GLN A 118 -3.66 11.21 -2.01
C GLN A 118 -4.40 10.62 -0.81
N ARG A 119 -4.61 9.29 -0.75
CA ARG A 119 -5.16 8.65 0.44
C ARG A 119 -4.31 8.92 1.67
N LYS A 120 -2.99 8.76 1.57
CA LYS A 120 -2.09 8.96 2.71
C LYS A 120 -2.09 10.41 3.22
N SER A 121 -2.15 11.39 2.31
CA SER A 121 -2.25 12.81 2.70
C SER A 121 -3.61 13.17 3.29
N ILE A 122 -4.72 12.62 2.76
CA ILE A 122 -6.07 12.81 3.31
C ILE A 122 -6.20 12.17 4.70
N LEU A 123 -5.55 11.03 4.92
CA LEU A 123 -5.49 10.35 6.23
C LEU A 123 -4.80 11.19 7.32
N MET A 124 -3.82 12.02 6.96
CA MET A 124 -3.19 12.98 7.87
C MET A 124 -4.03 14.26 8.07
N GLY A 125 -4.94 14.57 7.15
CA GLY A 125 -5.74 15.81 7.15
C GLY A 125 -7.12 15.70 7.84
N ASP A 126 -7.82 14.56 7.70
CA ASP A 126 -9.22 14.41 8.15
C ASP A 126 -9.41 13.62 9.44
N PHE A 127 -8.34 13.14 10.09
CA PHE A 127 -8.49 12.66 11.46
C PHE A 127 -8.27 13.86 12.39
N PRO A 128 -9.31 14.40 13.07
CA PRO A 128 -9.12 15.33 14.18
C PRO A 128 -8.48 14.58 15.36
N LEU A 129 -7.19 14.25 15.23
CA LEU A 129 -6.31 13.77 16.30
C LEU A 129 -5.80 14.97 17.11
N GLY A 130 -6.12 16.19 16.69
CA GLY A 130 -5.79 17.43 17.38
C GLY A 130 -6.57 17.66 18.69
N LEU A 131 -7.46 16.75 19.09
CA LEU A 131 -8.19 16.87 20.37
C LEU A 131 -8.09 15.64 21.27
N TYR A 132 -7.05 14.80 21.18
CA TYR A 132 -6.58 14.00 22.33
C TYR A 132 -5.08 13.72 22.15
N LEU A 133 -4.35 14.62 22.80
CA LEU A 133 -2.92 14.91 22.87
C LEU A 133 -1.91 13.76 22.92
N LEU A 134 -0.82 14.05 22.20
CA LEU A 134 0.63 13.96 22.46
C LEU A 134 1.16 13.73 23.90
N GLU A 135 0.34 13.38 24.90
CA GLU A 135 0.77 13.04 26.27
C GLU A 135 1.25 11.59 26.40
N THR A 136 0.87 10.70 25.47
CA THR A 136 1.15 9.26 25.63
C THR A 136 2.61 8.88 25.38
N ASN A 137 3.39 9.69 24.67
CA ASN A 137 4.82 9.39 24.48
C ASN A 137 5.63 9.62 25.76
N GLU A 138 5.26 10.59 26.60
CA GLU A 138 5.93 10.81 27.89
C GLU A 138 5.44 9.82 28.95
N LEU A 139 4.14 9.46 28.93
CA LEU A 139 3.59 8.44 29.83
C LEU A 139 4.08 7.03 29.48
N ASP A 140 4.16 6.65 28.20
CA ASP A 140 4.69 5.35 27.77
C ASP A 140 6.17 5.20 28.16
N ASP A 141 6.98 6.27 28.05
CA ASP A 141 8.37 6.25 28.52
C ASP A 141 8.45 6.12 30.05
N VAL A 142 7.55 6.75 30.81
CA VAL A 142 7.52 6.64 32.29
C VAL A 142 7.07 5.23 32.73
N TYR A 143 6.03 4.63 32.12
CA TYR A 143 5.57 3.28 32.47
C TYR A 143 6.54 2.18 32.00
N VAL A 144 7.17 2.33 30.84
CA VAL A 144 8.23 1.41 30.39
C VAL A 144 9.41 1.48 31.35
N LYS A 145 9.80 2.67 31.81
CA LYS A 145 10.89 2.84 32.77
C LYS A 145 10.54 2.30 34.15
N GLU A 146 9.31 2.47 34.62
CA GLU A 146 8.81 1.92 35.89
C GLU A 146 8.69 0.39 35.86
N SER A 147 8.27 -0.20 34.74
CA SER A 147 8.20 -1.66 34.58
C SER A 147 9.59 -2.33 34.50
N ILE A 148 10.58 -1.64 33.93
CA ILE A 148 11.99 -2.08 33.90
C ILE A 148 12.62 -1.96 35.30
N ASP A 149 12.32 -0.89 36.04
CA ASP A 149 12.82 -0.70 37.41
C ASP A 149 12.22 -1.73 38.38
N THR A 150 10.92 -2.03 38.25
CA THR A 150 10.23 -3.04 39.05
C THR A 150 10.77 -4.44 38.78
N LYS A 151 11.11 -4.78 37.53
CA LYS A 151 11.78 -6.05 37.20
C LYS A 151 13.22 -6.13 37.72
N LYS A 152 13.91 -5.00 37.87
CA LYS A 152 15.29 -4.95 38.38
C LYS A 152 15.34 -5.04 39.91
N LYS A 153 14.29 -4.60 40.61
CA LYS A 153 14.18 -4.65 42.07
C LYS A 153 13.73 -6.03 42.62
N ILE A 154 13.25 -6.92 41.75
CA ILE A 154 12.78 -8.28 42.09
C ILE A 154 13.86 -9.34 41.74
N ARG A 155 15.06 -8.92 41.32
CA ARG A 155 16.25 -9.77 41.16
C ARG A 155 17.32 -9.37 42.17
#